data_AF-A0AAD5KCF5-F1
#
_entry.id   AF-A0AAD5KCF5-F1
#
_cell.length_a   1.000
_cell.length_b   1.000
_cell.length_c   1.000
_cell.angle_alpha   90.00
_cell.angle_beta   90.00
_cell.angle_gamma   90.00
#
_symmetry.space_group_name_H-M   'P 1'
#
loop_
_entity.id
_entity.type
_entity.pdbx_description
1 polymer ?
#
loop_
_entity_poly.entity_id
_entity_poly.type
_entity_poly.pdbx_seq_one_letter_code
_entity_poly.pdbx_strand_id
1 'polypeptide(L)'
;MSSNFYWKAGSLLGLTAVGLGAFGAHGLVKYVGDDATKLKNWSMAAQYQLIHAVALVSLSSISPAVRRIHPIATPLMLGGTIAFSGSIYLLTLKREQFRFLGPVTPLGGLAMMAGWAALLL
;
A
#
# COMPACT_ATOMS: atom_id res chain seq x y z
N MET A 1 6.29 -10.74 -14.89
CA MET A 1 5.43 -11.57 -14.01
C MET A 1 4.05 -11.67 -14.64
N SER A 2 3.29 -12.75 -14.44
CA SER A 2 1.97 -12.93 -15.06
C SER A 2 0.90 -12.04 -14.41
N SER A 3 -0.16 -11.67 -15.13
CA SER A 3 -1.26 -10.83 -14.58
C SER A 3 -1.90 -11.48 -13.34
N ASN A 4 -1.95 -12.81 -13.27
CA ASN A 4 -2.46 -13.56 -12.11
C ASN A 4 -1.67 -13.27 -10.82
N PHE A 5 -0.35 -13.05 -10.90
CA PHE A 5 0.44 -12.71 -9.72
C PHE A 5 -0.01 -11.37 -9.11
N TYR A 6 -0.12 -10.33 -9.93
CA TYR A 6 -0.51 -9.00 -9.47
C TYR A 6 -1.97 -8.94 -9.02
N TRP A 7 -2.84 -9.74 -9.65
CA TRP A 7 -4.21 -9.92 -9.20
C TRP A 7 -4.24 -10.46 -7.77
N LYS A 8 -3.54 -11.59 -7.50
CA LYS A 8 -3.46 -12.19 -6.16
C LYS A 8 -2.82 -11.25 -5.14
N ALA A 9 -1.76 -10.54 -5.54
CA ALA A 9 -1.09 -9.57 -4.67
C ALA A 9 -2.05 -8.42 -4.31
N GLY A 10 -2.79 -7.87 -5.29
CA GLY A 10 -3.81 -6.86 -5.05
C GLY A 10 -4.91 -7.37 -4.11
N SER A 11 -5.41 -8.59 -4.32
CA SER A 11 -6.40 -9.20 -3.42
C SER A 11 -5.89 -9.36 -1.99
N LEU A 12 -4.63 -9.77 -1.81
CA LEU A 12 -4.02 -9.90 -0.48
C LEU A 12 -3.83 -8.54 0.20
N LEU A 13 -3.39 -7.53 -0.56
CA LEU A 13 -3.30 -6.16 -0.05
C LEU A 13 -4.68 -5.63 0.36
N GLY A 14 -5.74 -5.93 -0.40
CA GLY A 14 -7.10 -5.52 -0.08
C GLY A 14 -7.60 -6.19 1.20
N LEU A 15 -7.46 -7.51 1.30
CA LEU A 15 -7.79 -8.29 2.51
C LEU A 15 -7.13 -7.70 3.76
N THR A 16 -5.81 -7.50 3.68
CA THR A 16 -5.03 -7.01 4.81
C THR A 16 -5.31 -5.54 5.10
N ALA A 17 -5.57 -4.69 4.10
CA ALA A 17 -5.91 -3.29 4.30
C ALA A 17 -7.23 -3.13 5.05
N VAL A 18 -8.23 -3.97 4.74
CA VAL A 18 -9.51 -4.00 5.46
C VAL A 18 -9.30 -4.42 6.92
N GLY A 19 -8.55 -5.50 7.15
CA GLY A 19 -8.24 -5.99 8.50
C GLY A 19 -7.45 -4.96 9.33
N LEU A 20 -6.42 -4.38 8.74
CA LEU A 20 -5.59 -3.34 9.39
C LEU A 20 -6.39 -2.06 9.61
N GLY A 21 -7.26 -1.66 8.68
CA GLY A 21 -8.16 -0.52 8.84
C GLY A 21 -9.12 -0.69 10.02
N ALA A 22 -9.78 -1.85 10.11
CA ALA A 22 -10.64 -2.19 11.24
C ALA A 22 -9.87 -2.24 12.57
N PHE A 23 -8.67 -2.83 12.56
CA PHE A 23 -7.78 -2.80 13.72
C PHE A 23 -7.40 -1.37 14.12
N GLY A 24 -7.13 -0.48 13.15
CA GLY A 24 -6.86 0.94 13.40
C GLY A 24 -7.99 1.65 14.13
N ALA A 25 -9.23 1.42 13.69
CA ALA A 25 -10.42 2.08 14.23
C ALA A 25 -10.84 1.57 15.61
N HIS A 26 -10.65 0.28 15.90
CA HIS A 26 -11.22 -0.35 17.10
C HIS A 26 -10.18 -0.94 18.07
N GLY A 27 -9.00 -1.31 17.57
CA GLY A 27 -7.98 -2.05 18.33
C GLY A 27 -6.73 -1.23 18.66
N LEU A 28 -6.28 -0.37 17.75
CA LEU A 28 -4.96 0.27 17.82
C LEU A 28 -4.83 1.23 19.01
N VAL A 29 -5.92 1.92 19.39
CA VAL A 29 -5.97 2.81 20.57
C VAL A 29 -5.48 2.09 21.84
N LYS A 30 -5.71 0.78 21.98
CA LYS A 30 -5.23 0.00 23.13
C LYS A 30 -3.70 -0.11 23.20
N TYR A 31 -2.99 0.09 22.08
CA TYR A 31 -1.54 -0.04 21.98
C TYR A 31 -0.83 1.32 21.90
N VAL A 32 -1.48 2.32 21.31
CA VAL A 32 -0.87 3.64 21.08
C VAL A 32 -1.50 4.76 21.91
N GLY A 33 -2.55 4.47 22.68
CA GLY A 33 -3.36 5.45 23.39
C GLY A 33 -4.11 6.38 22.42
N ASP A 34 -4.43 7.57 22.90
CA ASP A 34 -5.08 8.64 22.13
C ASP A 34 -4.08 9.48 21.32
N ASP A 35 -2.94 8.91 20.94
CA ASP A 35 -1.97 9.56 20.04
C ASP A 35 -2.60 9.73 18.65
N ALA A 36 -3.22 10.89 18.45
CA ALA A 36 -3.91 11.24 17.22
C ALA A 36 -3.01 11.16 15.98
N THR A 37 -1.70 11.38 16.12
CA THR A 37 -0.75 11.30 14.99
C THR A 37 -0.56 9.85 14.57
N LYS A 38 -0.38 8.93 15.53
CA LYS A 38 -0.27 7.49 15.25
C LYS A 38 -1.54 6.91 14.65
N LEU A 39 -2.70 7.27 15.20
CA LEU A 39 -4.01 6.83 14.68
C LEU A 39 -4.22 7.33 13.24
N LYS A 40 -3.92 8.61 12.97
CA LYS A 40 -4.00 9.20 11.63
C LYS A 40 -3.04 8.51 10.64
N ASN A 41 -1.80 8.29 11.04
CA ASN A 41 -0.79 7.65 10.18
C ASN A 41 -1.22 6.22 9.82
N TRP A 42 -1.71 5.46 10.79
CA TRP A 42 -2.22 4.12 10.55
C TRP A 42 -3.39 4.09 9.56
N SER A 43 -4.36 5.00 9.76
CA SER A 43 -5.51 5.14 8.86
C SER A 43 -5.06 5.49 7.43
N MET A 44 -4.11 6.42 7.29
CA MET A 44 -3.53 6.77 5.99
C MET A 44 -2.85 5.58 5.32
N ALA A 45 -2.06 4.79 6.06
CA ALA A 45 -1.42 3.60 5.51
C ALA A 45 -2.44 2.57 5.00
N ALA A 46 -3.52 2.32 5.75
CA ALA A 46 -4.61 1.44 5.33
C ALA A 46 -5.36 1.95 4.11
N GLN A 47 -5.63 3.26 4.06
CA GLN A 47 -6.28 3.88 2.92
C GLN A 47 -5.44 3.75 1.64
N TYR A 48 -4.15 4.11 1.69
CA TYR A 48 -3.26 3.99 0.52
C TYR A 48 -3.07 2.54 0.08
N GLN A 49 -3.00 1.61 1.04
CA GLN A 49 -2.93 0.18 0.74
C GLN A 49 -4.18 -0.32 0.02
N LEU A 50 -5.37 0.07 0.50
CA LEU A 50 -6.63 -0.33 -0.12
C LEU A 50 -6.80 0.25 -1.53
N ILE A 51 -6.45 1.52 -1.73
CA ILE A 51 -6.52 2.17 -3.05
C ILE A 51 -5.64 1.43 -4.06
N HIS A 52 -4.40 1.11 -3.70
CA HIS A 52 -3.48 0.43 -4.62
C HIS A 52 -3.79 -1.07 -4.77
N ALA A 53 -4.40 -1.71 -3.76
CA ALA A 53 -4.96 -3.03 -3.90
C ALA A 53 -6.04 -3.09 -5.00
N VAL A 54 -7.00 -2.16 -4.95
CA VAL A 54 -8.06 -2.05 -5.97
C VAL A 54 -7.48 -1.73 -7.33
N ALA A 55 -6.50 -0.82 -7.41
CA ALA A 55 -5.82 -0.51 -8.67
C ALA A 55 -5.13 -1.75 -9.26
N LEU A 56 -4.38 -2.52 -8.45
CA LEU A 56 -3.70 -3.73 -8.92
C LEU A 56 -4.68 -4.80 -9.41
N VAL A 57 -5.76 -5.05 -8.68
CA VAL A 57 -6.81 -6.00 -9.10
C VAL A 57 -7.43 -5.55 -10.43
N SER A 58 -7.76 -4.26 -10.53
CA SER A 58 -8.38 -3.68 -11.73
C SER A 58 -7.45 -3.79 -12.95
N LEU A 59 -6.21 -3.33 -12.82
CA LEU A 59 -5.22 -3.36 -13.90
C LEU A 59 -4.89 -4.79 -14.34
N SER A 60 -4.87 -5.74 -13.40
CA SER A 60 -4.58 -7.15 -13.71
C SER A 60 -5.76 -7.89 -14.34
N SER A 61 -6.96 -7.32 -14.27
CA SER A 61 -8.19 -7.87 -14.84
C SER A 61 -8.47 -7.35 -16.26
N ILE A 62 -7.75 -6.32 -16.71
CA ILE A 62 -7.88 -5.79 -18.07
C ILE A 62 -7.16 -6.72 -19.04
N SER A 63 -7.87 -7.18 -20.07
CA SER A 63 -7.27 -7.96 -21.14
C SER A 63 -6.22 -7.13 -21.89
N PRO A 64 -5.02 -7.68 -22.18
CA PRO A 64 -4.02 -7.01 -23.01
C PRO A 64 -4.54 -6.61 -24.40
N ALA A 65 -5.58 -7.27 -24.91
CA ALA A 65 -6.22 -6.93 -26.17
C ALA A 65 -7.03 -5.61 -26.09
N VAL A 66 -7.48 -5.22 -24.90
CA VAL A 66 -8.24 -3.98 -24.65
C VAL A 66 -7.29 -2.83 -24.36
N ARG A 67 -6.31 -3.07 -23.48
CA ARG A 67 -5.30 -2.07 -23.13
C ARG A 67 -4.03 -2.76 -22.66
N ARG A 68 -2.92 -2.42 -23.29
CA ARG A 68 -1.61 -2.84 -22.82
C ARG A 68 -1.18 -1.96 -21.66
N ILE A 69 -0.97 -2.55 -20.49
CA ILE A 69 -0.44 -1.86 -19.32
C ILE A 69 1.08 -1.82 -19.41
N HIS A 70 1.69 -0.66 -19.17
CA HIS A 70 3.14 -0.54 -19.17
C HIS A 70 3.75 -1.47 -18.11
N PRO A 71 4.79 -2.25 -18.44
CA PRO A 71 5.26 -3.37 -17.60
C PRO A 71 5.79 -2.96 -16.22
N ILE A 72 6.19 -1.71 -16.04
CA ILE A 72 6.69 -1.20 -14.74
C ILE A 72 5.57 -0.72 -13.81
N ALA A 73 4.36 -0.45 -14.32
CA ALA A 73 3.31 0.19 -13.56
C ALA A 73 2.88 -0.63 -12.34
N THR A 74 2.47 -1.89 -12.55
CA THR A 74 2.01 -2.77 -11.47
C THR A 74 3.11 -3.15 -10.47
N PRO A 75 4.37 -3.47 -10.84
CA PRO A 75 5.42 -3.69 -9.84
C PRO A 75 5.77 -2.43 -9.04
N LEU A 76 5.78 -1.24 -9.65
CA LEU A 76 6.01 0.01 -8.91
C LEU A 76 4.89 0.31 -7.92
N MET A 77 3.63 0.09 -8.31
CA MET A 77 2.48 0.24 -7.40
C MET A 77 2.52 -0.75 -6.24
N LEU A 78 2.82 -2.02 -6.51
CA LEU A 78 2.92 -3.06 -5.48
C LEU A 78 4.07 -2.79 -4.51
N GLY A 79 5.28 -2.61 -5.04
CA GLY A 79 6.47 -2.34 -4.23
C GLY A 79 6.34 -1.03 -3.46
N GLY A 80 5.83 0.01 -4.10
CA GLY A 80 5.59 1.31 -3.49
C GLY A 80 4.57 1.24 -2.35
N THR A 81 3.51 0.45 -2.51
CA THR A 81 2.49 0.26 -1.48
C THR A 81 3.04 -0.48 -0.26
N ILE A 82 3.79 -1.57 -0.48
CA ILE A 82 4.43 -2.32 0.61
C ILE A 82 5.42 -1.42 1.36
N ALA A 83 6.25 -0.66 0.62
CA ALA A 83 7.22 0.25 1.21
C ALA A 83 6.54 1.39 1.99
N PHE A 84 5.52 2.03 1.42
CA PHE A 84 4.83 3.18 2.02
C PHE A 84 3.94 2.77 3.21
N SER A 85 2.98 1.87 3.00
CA SER A 85 2.02 1.49 4.05
C SER A 85 2.69 0.61 5.10
N GLY A 86 3.54 -0.33 4.68
CA GLY A 86 4.25 -1.24 5.58
C GLY A 86 5.18 -0.50 6.55
N SER A 87 5.97 0.48 6.07
CA SER A 87 6.84 1.27 6.93
C SER A 87 6.02 2.07 7.96
N ILE A 88 4.90 2.68 7.55
CA ILE A 88 4.06 3.46 8.45
C ILE A 88 3.46 2.58 9.55
N TYR A 89 2.98 1.37 9.24
CA TYR A 89 2.48 0.45 10.27
C TYR A 89 3.57 0.08 11.29
N LEU A 90 4.76 -0.27 10.82
CA LEU A 90 5.89 -0.64 11.67
C LEU A 90 6.35 0.54 12.55
N LEU A 91 6.47 1.74 11.97
CA LEU A 91 6.81 2.97 12.68
C LEU A 91 5.75 3.38 13.71
N THR A 92 4.48 3.09 13.43
CA THR A 92 3.37 3.39 14.35
C THR A 92 3.43 2.51 15.59
N LEU A 93 3.72 1.22 15.44
CA LEU A 93 3.78 0.26 16.54
C LEU A 93 5.10 0.33 17.33
N LYS A 94 6.24 0.42 16.65
CA LYS A 94 7.57 0.34 17.28
C LYS A 94 8.56 1.30 16.63
N ARG A 95 8.30 2.60 16.74
CA ARG A 95 9.13 3.66 16.14
C ARG A 95 10.63 3.51 16.44
N GLU A 96 10.99 3.26 17.69
CA GLU A 96 12.41 3.17 18.09
C GLU A 96 13.13 2.00 17.38
N GLN A 97 12.46 0.86 17.23
CA GLN A 97 13.02 -0.31 16.54
C GLN A 97 13.10 -0.09 15.02
N PHE A 98 12.12 0.61 14.44
CA PHE A 98 11.96 0.75 12.99
C PHE A 98 12.32 2.14 12.45
N ARG A 99 12.99 2.99 13.22
CA ARG A 99 13.30 4.37 12.84
C ARG A 99 14.00 4.49 11.49
N PHE A 100 14.84 3.51 11.14
CA PHE A 100 15.54 3.44 9.85
C PHE A 100 14.61 3.30 8.65
N LEU A 101 13.34 2.92 8.85
CA LEU A 101 12.31 2.88 7.80
C LEU A 101 11.72 4.27 7.49
N GLY A 102 12.08 5.32 8.23
CA GLY A 102 11.59 6.68 7.97
C GLY A 102 11.75 7.12 6.50
N PRO A 103 12.94 6.97 5.89
CA PRO A 103 13.15 7.27 4.46
C PRO A 103 12.44 6.31 3.49
N VAL A 104 12.01 5.13 3.95
CA VAL A 104 11.32 4.15 3.08
C VAL A 104 9.92 4.63 2.72
N THR A 105 9.23 5.33 3.63
CA THR A 105 7.90 5.90 3.37
C THR A 105 7.87 6.82 2.13
N PRO A 106 8.67 7.90 2.04
CA PRO A 106 8.64 8.78 0.86
C PRO A 106 9.11 8.07 -0.42
N LEU A 107 10.06 7.14 -0.34
CA LEU A 107 10.47 6.33 -1.50
C LEU A 107 9.33 5.44 -2.02
N GLY A 108 8.55 4.85 -1.10
CA GLY A 108 7.34 4.11 -1.46
C GLY A 108 6.30 5.01 -2.15
N GLY A 109 6.13 6.24 -1.65
CA GLY A 109 5.28 7.26 -2.28
C GLY A 109 5.72 7.61 -3.70
N LEU A 110 7.02 7.85 -3.91
CA LEU A 110 7.61 8.10 -5.23
C LEU A 110 7.39 6.92 -6.18
N ALA A 111 7.57 5.68 -5.70
CA ALA A 111 7.33 4.49 -6.49
C ALA A 111 5.84 4.36 -6.90
N MET A 112 4.90 4.63 -5.99
CA MET A 112 3.47 4.65 -6.33
C MET A 112 3.17 5.70 -7.40
N MET A 113 3.69 6.93 -7.26
CA MET A 113 3.51 8.00 -8.26
C MET A 113 4.11 7.61 -9.62
N ALA A 114 5.30 7.02 -9.64
CA ALA A 114 5.92 6.52 -10.86
C ALA A 114 5.12 5.38 -11.51
N GLY A 115 4.49 4.52 -10.70
CA GLY A 115 3.57 3.49 -11.16
C GLY A 115 2.35 4.07 -11.88
N TRP A 116 1.73 5.11 -11.31
CA TRP A 116 0.63 5.84 -11.95
C TRP A 116 1.08 6.57 -13.21
N ALA A 117 2.23 7.24 -13.18
CA ALA A 117 2.80 7.94 -14.34
C ALA A 117 3.10 6.96 -15.49
N ALA A 118 3.56 5.75 -15.19
CA ALA A 118 3.79 4.71 -16.18
C ALA A 118 2.51 4.25 -16.89
N LEU A 119 1.31 4.47 -16.33
CA LEU A 119 0.04 4.20 -17.01
C LEU A 119 -0.28 5.23 -18.11
N LEU A 120 0.46 6.34 -18.16
CA LEU A 120 0.37 7.36 -19.22
C LEU A 120 1.24 7.03 -20.45
N LEU A 121 2.03 5.97 -20.37
CA LEU A 121 2.93 5.47 -21.42
C LEU A 121 2.31 4.27 -22.14
#